data_AF-A0A1X6N6S4-F1
#
_entry.id   AF-A0A1X6N6S4-F1
#
_cell.length_a   1.000
_cell.length_b   1.000
_cell.length_c   1.000
_cell.angle_alpha   90.00
_cell.angle_beta   90.00
_cell.angle_gamma   90.00
#
_symmetry.space_group_name_H-M   'P 1'
#
loop_
_entity.id
_entity.type
_entity.pdbx_description
1 polymer ?
#
loop_
_entity_poly.entity_id
_entity_poly.type
_entity_poly.pdbx_seq_one_letter_code
_entity_poly.pdbx_strand_id
1 'polypeptide(L)'
;MIFNGGCYCGNVRYQLNLDSPDDARMSICHCRNCKSTLTREFCDSCGSGILEYGGNAGENTYVFYGSLDEPDKLPPKGEFFCKNRAEWMPEIPGLFHKREIKE
;
A
#
# COMPACT_ATOMS: atom_id res chain seq x y z
N MET A 1 -0.39 -0.70 -18.87
CA MET A 1 -0.09 0.63 -18.29
C MET A 1 1.13 0.54 -17.41
N ILE A 2 1.94 1.60 -17.36
CA ILE A 2 3.22 1.61 -16.65
C ILE A 2 3.18 2.69 -15.56
N PHE A 3 3.56 2.32 -14.34
CA PHE A 3 3.74 3.24 -13.22
C PHE A 3 5.14 3.08 -12.64
N ASN A 4 5.84 4.19 -12.47
CA ASN A 4 7.20 4.19 -11.94
C ASN A 4 7.22 4.58 -10.46
N GLY A 5 8.26 4.14 -9.79
CA GLY A 5 8.55 4.55 -8.43
C GLY A 5 9.94 4.17 -8.00
N GLY A 6 10.27 4.51 -6.77
CA GLY A 6 11.55 4.23 -6.18
C GLY A 6 11.72 4.83 -4.80
N CYS A 7 12.92 4.64 -4.25
CA CYS A 7 13.30 5.28 -3.00
C CYS A 7 13.61 6.78 -3.21
N TYR A 8 13.61 7.53 -2.13
CA TYR A 8 13.93 8.97 -2.13
C TYR A 8 15.30 9.29 -2.76
N CYS A 9 16.34 8.49 -2.48
CA CYS A 9 17.69 8.75 -3.00
C CYS A 9 17.92 8.28 -4.44
N GLY A 10 16.95 7.62 -5.07
CA GLY A 10 17.05 7.12 -6.45
C GLY A 10 17.82 5.80 -6.65
N ASN A 11 18.47 5.25 -5.62
CA ASN A 11 19.23 3.99 -5.74
C ASN A 11 18.38 2.76 -6.03
N VAL A 12 17.11 2.77 -5.62
CA VAL A 12 16.13 1.74 -5.95
C VAL A 12 15.06 2.36 -6.82
N ARG A 13 14.83 1.76 -7.99
CA ARG A 13 13.81 2.14 -8.97
C ARG A 13 13.07 0.89 -9.42
N TYR A 14 11.76 1.00 -9.61
CA TYR A 14 10.93 -0.11 -10.09
C TYR A 14 9.88 0.39 -11.08
N GLN A 15 9.30 -0.57 -11.78
CA GLN A 15 8.21 -0.37 -12.72
C GLN A 15 7.08 -1.34 -12.40
N LEU A 16 5.86 -0.83 -12.28
CA LEU A 16 4.64 -1.61 -12.19
C LEU A 16 3.98 -1.67 -13.57
N ASN A 17 3.75 -2.89 -14.04
CA ASN A 17 3.02 -3.16 -15.28
C ASN A 17 1.63 -3.67 -14.90
N LEU A 18 0.61 -2.87 -15.20
CA LEU A 18 -0.80 -3.21 -14.93
C LEU A 18 -1.58 -3.24 -16.24
N ASP A 19 -2.49 -4.18 -16.42
CA ASP A 19 -3.34 -4.20 -17.63
C ASP A 19 -4.35 -3.05 -17.59
N SER A 20 -4.87 -2.75 -16.40
CA SER A 20 -5.78 -1.63 -16.10
C SER A 20 -5.38 -0.91 -14.80
N PRO A 21 -5.69 0.39 -14.61
CA PRO A 21 -5.61 1.03 -13.30
C PRO A 21 -6.52 0.32 -12.28
N ASP A 22 -7.50 -0.45 -12.77
CA ASP A 22 -8.36 -1.24 -11.92
C ASP A 22 -7.67 -2.36 -11.16
N ASP A 23 -6.56 -2.86 -11.71
CA ASP A 23 -5.76 -3.92 -11.10
C ASP A 23 -4.94 -3.44 -9.91
N ALA A 24 -4.69 -2.12 -9.82
CA ALA A 24 -4.10 -1.52 -8.62
C ALA A 24 -5.13 -1.54 -7.48
N ARG A 25 -4.95 -2.47 -6.55
CA ARG A 25 -5.73 -2.58 -5.32
C ARG A 25 -5.22 -1.62 -4.23
N MET A 26 -5.09 -0.34 -4.58
CA MET A 26 -4.64 0.67 -3.65
C MET A 26 -5.62 0.78 -2.49
N SER A 27 -5.13 0.69 -1.27
CA SER A 27 -5.98 0.70 -0.08
C SER A 27 -5.27 1.29 1.13
N ILE A 28 -6.06 1.84 2.05
CA ILE A 28 -5.57 2.27 3.36
C ILE A 28 -5.84 1.14 4.36
N CYS A 29 -4.79 0.69 5.02
CA CYS A 29 -4.86 -0.37 6.02
C CYS A 29 -4.73 0.22 7.42
N HIS A 30 -5.75 0.00 8.26
CA HIS A 30 -5.76 0.42 9.67
C HIS A 30 -5.33 -0.69 10.63
N CYS A 31 -4.82 -1.82 10.12
CA CYS A 31 -4.49 -2.99 10.93
C CYS A 31 -3.34 -2.71 11.91
N ARG A 32 -3.51 -3.11 13.17
CA ARG A 32 -2.45 -3.02 14.20
C ARG A 32 -1.54 -4.26 14.23
N ASN A 33 -1.98 -5.37 13.62
CA ASN A 33 -1.32 -6.68 13.69
C ASN A 33 -0.53 -7.03 12.42
N CYS A 34 -0.49 -6.17 11.40
CA CYS A 34 0.35 -6.39 10.21
C CYS A 34 1.86 -6.40 10.52
N LYS A 35 2.26 -6.13 11.76
CA LYS A 35 3.65 -6.09 12.19
C LYS A 35 4.31 -7.47 12.30
N SER A 36 3.55 -8.56 12.48
CA SER A 36 4.15 -9.86 12.86
C SER A 36 4.35 -10.87 11.72
N THR A 37 3.76 -10.66 10.54
CA THR A 37 3.81 -11.69 9.47
C THR A 37 4.27 -11.17 8.11
N LEU A 38 4.39 -9.86 7.90
CA LEU A 38 4.87 -9.29 6.65
C LEU A 38 6.38 -9.06 6.68
N THR A 39 7.05 -9.43 5.59
CA THR A 39 8.40 -8.96 5.28
C THR A 39 8.29 -7.58 4.63
N ARG A 40 9.15 -6.65 5.06
CA ARG A 40 9.23 -5.30 4.51
C ARG A 40 10.63 -5.04 3.99
N GLU A 41 10.72 -4.54 2.77
CA GLU A 41 11.99 -4.17 2.17
C GLU A 41 12.15 -2.64 2.15
N PHE A 42 13.35 -2.21 2.52
CA PHE A 42 13.72 -0.82 2.62
C PHE A 42 14.98 -0.58 1.78
N CYS A 43 15.12 0.63 1.25
CA CYS A 43 16.37 1.07 0.66
C CYS A 43 17.44 1.20 1.75
N ASP A 44 18.54 0.46 1.63
CA ASP A 44 19.65 0.49 2.59
C ASP A 44 20.28 1.90 2.74
N SER A 45 20.29 2.69 1.66
CA SER A 45 20.94 4.00 1.66
C SER A 45 20.11 5.11 2.32
N CYS A 46 18.77 5.07 2.23
CA CYS A 46 17.92 6.17 2.68
C CYS A 46 16.73 5.75 3.55
N GLY A 47 16.54 4.44 3.76
CA GLY A 47 15.48 3.90 4.61
C GLY A 47 14.07 3.98 4.02
N SER A 48 13.87 4.46 2.79
CA SER A 48 12.54 4.45 2.15
C SER A 48 11.99 3.03 2.06
N GLY A 49 10.76 2.81 2.52
CA GLY A 49 10.05 1.55 2.29
C GLY A 49 9.70 1.39 0.82
N ILE A 50 9.96 0.19 0.26
CA ILE A 50 9.73 -0.10 -1.16
C ILE A 50 8.54 -1.04 -1.33
N LEU A 51 8.59 -2.22 -0.71
CA LEU A 51 7.56 -3.23 -0.85
C LEU A 51 7.37 -4.07 0.40
N GLU A 52 6.21 -4.71 0.50
CA GLU A 52 5.86 -5.67 1.53
C GLU A 52 5.30 -6.96 0.90
N TYR A 53 5.65 -8.12 1.45
CA TYR A 53 5.16 -9.42 0.96
C TYR A 53 5.17 -10.49 2.07
N GLY A 54 4.63 -11.66 1.73
CA GLY A 54 4.54 -12.80 2.64
C GLY A 54 3.40 -12.65 3.66
N GLY A 55 3.32 -13.57 4.61
CA GLY A 55 2.30 -13.55 5.66
C GLY A 55 0.88 -13.38 5.12
N ASN A 56 0.22 -12.31 5.57
CA ASN A 56 -1.17 -12.02 5.20
C ASN A 56 -1.32 -11.42 3.80
N ALA A 57 -0.24 -11.09 3.10
CA ALA A 57 -0.29 -10.65 1.71
C ALA A 57 -0.62 -11.81 0.74
N GLY A 58 -0.45 -13.06 1.17
CA GLY A 58 -0.61 -14.23 0.32
C GLY A 58 0.36 -14.17 -0.86
N GLU A 59 -0.19 -14.29 -2.07
CA GLU A 59 0.58 -14.20 -3.33
C GLU A 59 0.82 -12.76 -3.79
N ASN A 60 0.29 -11.76 -3.07
CA ASN A 60 0.42 -10.36 -3.46
C ASN A 60 1.73 -9.76 -2.94
N THR A 61 2.27 -8.81 -3.72
CA THR A 61 3.30 -7.88 -3.26
C THR A 61 2.67 -6.49 -3.16
N TYR A 62 2.80 -5.86 -2.00
CA TYR A 62 2.37 -4.49 -1.80
C TYR A 62 3.53 -3.54 -2.05
N VAL A 63 3.24 -2.37 -2.60
CA VAL A 63 4.21 -1.31 -2.80
C VAL A 63 3.79 -0.14 -1.92
N PHE A 64 4.75 0.49 -1.25
CA PHE A 64 4.44 1.64 -0.41
C PHE A 64 3.92 2.80 -1.28
N TYR A 65 2.77 3.37 -0.92
CA TYR A 65 2.18 4.50 -1.67
C TYR A 65 3.17 5.65 -1.87
N GLY A 66 3.96 5.97 -0.84
CA GLY A 66 4.94 7.07 -0.88
C GLY A 66 6.18 6.82 -1.74
N SER A 67 6.39 5.61 -2.29
CA SER A 67 7.49 5.35 -3.22
C SER A 67 7.09 5.48 -4.70
N LEU A 68 5.80 5.69 -5.02
CA LEU A 68 5.35 5.97 -6.38
C LEU A 68 5.73 7.39 -6.81
N ASP A 69 6.13 7.56 -8.07
CA ASP A 69 6.43 8.90 -8.61
C ASP A 69 5.16 9.73 -8.86
N GLU A 70 4.07 9.06 -9.26
CA GLU A 70 2.79 9.69 -9.59
C GLU A 70 1.63 9.04 -8.80
N PRO A 71 1.65 9.16 -7.46
CA PRO A 71 0.74 8.44 -6.57
C PRO A 71 -0.74 8.82 -6.79
N ASP A 72 -1.01 10.05 -7.23
CA ASP A 72 -2.36 10.55 -7.51
C ASP A 72 -3.07 9.82 -8.65
N LYS A 73 -2.32 9.12 -9.53
CA LYS A 73 -2.90 8.31 -10.61
C LYS A 73 -3.51 7.00 -10.11
N LEU A 74 -3.20 6.59 -8.88
CA LEU A 74 -3.69 5.36 -8.27
C LEU A 74 -4.32 5.68 -6.90
N PRO A 75 -5.47 6.38 -6.86
CA PRO A 75 -6.13 6.69 -5.59
C PRO A 75 -6.58 5.41 -4.88
N PRO A 76 -6.63 5.40 -3.53
CA PRO A 76 -7.15 4.28 -2.78
C PRO A 76 -8.61 4.00 -3.17
N LYS A 77 -8.97 2.72 -3.23
CA LYS A 77 -10.33 2.25 -3.58
C LYS A 77 -11.10 1.74 -2.37
N GLY A 78 -10.42 1.60 -1.24
CA GLY A 78 -11.03 1.13 -0.02
C GLY A 78 -10.16 1.34 1.20
N GLU A 79 -10.82 1.33 2.35
CA GLU A 79 -10.20 1.31 3.66
C GLU A 79 -10.51 -0.02 4.34
N PHE A 80 -9.48 -0.65 4.92
CA PHE A 80 -9.59 -1.96 5.56
C PHE A 80 -9.21 -1.88 7.03
N PHE A 81 -9.81 -2.75 7.82
CA PHE A 81 -9.63 -2.82 9.28
C PHE A 81 -10.11 -1.55 10.00
N CYS A 82 -11.15 -0.89 9.48
CA CYS A 82 -11.61 0.42 9.96
C CYS A 82 -11.99 0.45 11.45
N LYS A 83 -12.28 -0.71 12.08
CA LYS A 83 -12.46 -0.79 13.53
C LYS A 83 -11.25 -0.29 14.33
N ASN A 84 -10.06 -0.32 13.73
CA ASN A 84 -8.80 0.08 14.34
C ASN A 84 -8.35 1.47 13.91
N ARG A 85 -9.10 2.15 13.02
CA ARG A 85 -8.82 3.51 12.55
C ARG A 85 -8.61 4.41 13.76
N ALA A 86 -7.60 5.26 13.69
CA ALA A 86 -7.33 6.21 14.76
C ALA A 86 -8.51 7.19 14.89
N GLU A 87 -8.93 7.51 16.12
CA GLU A 87 -10.13 8.32 16.38
C GLU A 87 -10.06 9.73 15.76
N TRP A 88 -8.85 10.28 15.64
CA TRP A 88 -8.64 11.60 15.03
C TRP A 88 -8.75 11.59 13.50
N MET A 89 -8.68 10.41 12.86
CA MET A 89 -8.66 10.28 11.41
C MET A 89 -10.10 10.09 10.88
N PRO A 90 -10.61 11.02 10.05
CA PRO A 90 -11.91 10.84 9.41
C PRO A 90 -11.86 9.71 8.37
N GLU A 91 -13.03 9.22 7.98
CA GLU A 91 -13.14 8.32 6.85
C GLU A 91 -12.93 9.08 5.53
N ILE A 92 -12.39 8.41 4.52
CA ILE A 92 -12.30 8.98 3.19
C ILE A 92 -13.67 8.86 2.51
N PRO A 93 -14.29 9.99 2.10
CA PRO A 93 -15.60 9.97 1.47
C PRO A 93 -15.61 9.16 0.17
N GLY A 94 -16.66 8.37 -0.03
CA GLY A 94 -16.89 7.63 -1.28
C GLY A 94 -16.06 6.35 -1.46
N LEU A 95 -15.24 5.96 -0.48
CA LEU A 95 -14.53 4.68 -0.51
C LEU A 95 -15.31 3.58 0.21
N PHE A 96 -15.09 2.33 -0.23
CA PHE A 96 -15.57 1.16 0.51
C PHE A 96 -14.80 1.02 1.83
N HIS A 97 -15.51 0.82 2.95
CA HIS A 97 -14.91 0.65 4.27
C HIS A 97 -15.22 -0.73 4.84
N LYS A 98 -14.18 -1.52 5.05
CA LYS A 98 -14.27 -2.86 5.64
C LYS A 98 -13.79 -2.82 7.08
N ARG A 99 -14.65 -3.12 8.05
CA ARG A 99 -14.29 -3.03 9.47
C ARG A 99 -13.42 -4.21 9.88
N GLU A 100 -13.70 -5.41 9.37
CA GLU A 100 -12.94 -6.66 9.65
C GLU A 100 -12.78 -7.55 8.40
N ILE A 101 -11.75 -8.42 8.34
CA ILE A 101 -11.50 -9.29 7.16
C ILE A 101 -12.70 -10.20 6.83
N LYS A 102 -13.41 -10.68 7.85
CA LYS A 102 -14.48 -11.68 7.73
C LYS A 102 -15.85 -11.10 7.37
N GLU A 103 -15.96 -9.79 7.20
CA GLU A 103 -17.18 -9.12 6.72
C GLU A 103 -17.35 -9.22 5.20
#